data_AF-A0A966M5H6-F1
#
_entry.id   AF-A0A966M5H6-F1
#
_cell.length_a   1.000
_cell.length_b   1.000
_cell.length_c   1.000
_cell.angle_alpha   90.00
_cell.angle_beta   90.00
_cell.angle_gamma   90.00
#
_symmetry.space_group_name_H-M   'P 1'
#
loop_
_entity.id
_entity.type
_entity.pdbx_description
1 polymer ?
#
loop_
_entity_poly.entity_id
_entity_poly.type
_entity_poly.pdbx_seq_one_letter_code
_entity_poly.pdbx_strand_id
1 'polypeptide(L)'
;ISWMQSAQTSTDWNDLWSTIAATLGVGALTGVASLLLALPVGILIARFKGRFTDLTEGAVFITHSLPGIVVALAVVYFGINLVRPLYQQLPLLVFGQVIIFLPLVVGSVRTSIEQSRVALEDVSRSLGVSRMQTVFRVTIPLALPGVMAGGALAVLGAMKELPTTLLLRPTGVETLATSIWKHSVVSDFAAVGPYAVALVVIAALPTALLSTVTVLKVVT
;
A
#
# COMPACT_ATOMS: atom_id res chain seq x y z
N ILE A 1 29.19 -24.09 -14.90
CA ILE A 1 28.60 -22.73 -15.05
C ILE A 1 28.71 -22.31 -16.52
N SER A 2 28.21 -23.14 -17.44
CA SER A 2 28.19 -22.86 -18.90
C SER A 2 26.81 -22.43 -19.38
N TRP A 3 25.76 -22.97 -18.76
CA TRP A 3 24.36 -22.55 -19.02
C TRP A 3 24.11 -21.07 -18.70
N MET A 4 24.86 -20.50 -17.74
CA MET A 4 24.80 -19.08 -17.36
C MET A 4 25.36 -18.15 -18.46
N GLN A 5 26.34 -18.63 -19.23
CA GLN A 5 26.94 -17.88 -20.32
C GLN A 5 26.11 -17.99 -21.61
N SER A 6 25.40 -19.11 -21.81
CA SER A 6 24.46 -19.26 -22.94
C SER A 6 23.12 -18.54 -22.73
N ALA A 7 22.79 -18.16 -21.48
CA ALA A 7 21.61 -17.38 -21.14
C ALA A 7 21.87 -15.86 -21.18
N GLN A 8 22.64 -15.39 -22.16
CA GLN A 8 22.70 -13.97 -22.51
C GLN A 8 21.41 -13.59 -23.28
N THR A 9 20.28 -13.64 -22.60
CA THR A 9 19.13 -12.83 -22.98
C THR A 9 19.51 -11.37 -22.67
N SER A 10 19.73 -10.57 -23.70
CA SER A 10 19.91 -9.13 -23.57
C SER A 10 18.71 -8.58 -22.80
N THR A 11 18.87 -8.29 -21.51
CA THR A 11 17.82 -7.65 -20.73
C THR A 11 17.50 -6.34 -21.43
N ASP A 12 16.25 -6.18 -21.87
CA ASP A 12 15.82 -4.92 -22.45
C ASP A 12 15.74 -3.88 -21.32
N TRP A 13 16.74 -3.00 -21.29
CA TRP A 13 16.84 -1.96 -20.28
C TRP A 13 15.64 -1.01 -20.30
N ASN A 14 15.01 -0.81 -21.47
CA ASN A 14 13.81 0.02 -21.57
C ASN A 14 12.62 -0.65 -20.89
N ASP A 15 12.46 -1.96 -21.08
CA ASP A 15 11.41 -2.75 -20.42
C ASP A 15 11.61 -2.73 -18.90
N LEU A 16 12.84 -2.91 -18.43
CA LEU A 16 13.17 -2.83 -17.00
C LEU A 16 12.82 -1.46 -16.41
N TRP A 17 13.21 -0.35 -17.06
CA TRP A 17 12.89 0.99 -16.57
C TRP A 17 11.39 1.27 -16.55
N SER A 18 10.66 0.86 -17.59
CA SER A 18 9.21 1.01 -17.63
C SER A 18 8.51 0.20 -16.53
N THR A 19 9.01 -1.00 -16.26
CA THR A 19 8.51 -1.90 -15.20
C THR A 19 8.79 -1.33 -13.80
N ILE A 20 9.98 -0.75 -13.58
CA ILE A 20 10.32 -0.04 -12.34
C ILE A 20 9.38 1.16 -12.14
N ALA A 21 9.21 2.00 -13.17
CA ALA A 21 8.35 3.17 -13.11
C ALA A 21 6.89 2.79 -12.84
N ALA A 22 6.37 1.76 -13.50
CA ALA A 22 5.03 1.22 -13.25
C ALA A 22 4.87 0.70 -11.82
N THR A 23 5.86 -0.02 -11.31
CA THR A 23 5.84 -0.56 -9.94
C THR A 23 5.88 0.54 -8.88
N LEU A 24 6.74 1.53 -9.05
CA LEU A 24 6.78 2.72 -8.20
C LEU A 24 5.47 3.51 -8.26
N GLY A 25 4.94 3.73 -9.46
CA GLY A 25 3.71 4.48 -9.69
C GLY A 25 2.49 3.81 -9.06
N VAL A 26 2.27 2.52 -9.36
CA VAL A 26 1.17 1.73 -8.77
C VAL A 26 1.33 1.65 -7.25
N GLY A 27 2.54 1.35 -6.75
CA GLY A 27 2.80 1.27 -5.32
C GLY A 27 2.53 2.58 -4.59
N ALA A 28 3.00 3.71 -5.11
CA ALA A 28 2.78 5.03 -4.54
C ALA A 28 1.30 5.43 -4.56
N LEU A 29 0.60 5.21 -5.68
CA LEU A 29 -0.83 5.49 -5.79
C LEU A 29 -1.65 4.67 -4.79
N THR A 30 -1.36 3.37 -4.67
CA THR A 30 -2.02 2.50 -3.69
C THR A 30 -1.73 2.94 -2.26
N GLY A 31 -0.49 3.28 -1.93
CA GLY A 31 -0.12 3.77 -0.60
C GLY A 31 -0.83 5.08 -0.22
N VAL A 32 -0.85 6.05 -1.14
CA VAL A 32 -1.54 7.34 -0.95
C VAL A 32 -3.05 7.13 -0.84
N ALA A 33 -3.67 6.36 -1.75
CA ALA A 33 -5.10 6.08 -1.71
C ALA A 33 -5.50 5.34 -0.42
N SER A 34 -4.68 4.37 0.02
CA SER A 34 -4.91 3.64 1.27
C SER A 34 -4.80 4.57 2.47
N LEU A 35 -3.82 5.48 2.52
CA LEU A 35 -3.70 6.49 3.59
C LEU A 35 -4.90 7.43 3.64
N LEU A 36 -5.32 7.97 2.50
CA LEU A 36 -6.45 8.90 2.41
C LEU A 36 -7.75 8.28 2.94
N LEU A 37 -7.96 6.99 2.66
CA LEU A 37 -9.13 6.24 3.14
C LEU A 37 -8.97 5.75 4.59
N ALA A 38 -7.76 5.33 4.97
CA ALA A 38 -7.50 4.81 6.31
C ALA A 38 -7.47 5.90 7.38
N LEU A 39 -7.09 7.13 7.04
CA LEU A 39 -7.06 8.26 7.98
C LEU A 39 -8.41 8.50 8.69
N PRO A 40 -9.51 8.79 7.98
CA PRO A 40 -10.80 9.03 8.62
C PRO A 40 -11.31 7.79 9.36
N VAL A 41 -11.12 6.59 8.80
CA VAL A 41 -11.56 5.33 9.41
C VAL A 41 -10.78 5.02 10.69
N GLY A 42 -9.45 5.18 10.66
CA GLY A 42 -8.58 4.96 11.81
C GLY A 42 -8.81 5.98 12.92
N ILE A 43 -9.05 7.26 12.59
CA ILE A 43 -9.47 8.28 13.57
C ILE A 43 -10.80 7.89 14.22
N LEU A 44 -11.77 7.46 13.41
CA LEU A 44 -13.09 7.06 13.88
C LEU A 44 -12.98 5.90 14.89
N ILE A 45 -12.26 4.83 14.53
CA ILE A 45 -12.09 3.65 15.37
C ILE A 45 -11.26 3.98 16.64
N ALA A 46 -10.24 4.84 16.54
CA ALA A 46 -9.35 5.16 17.67
C ALA A 46 -9.95 6.13 18.70
N ARG A 47 -10.98 6.90 18.34
CA ARG A 47 -11.51 7.99 19.20
C ARG A 47 -12.97 7.81 19.59
N PHE A 48 -13.72 7.00 18.88
CA PHE A 48 -15.14 6.77 19.14
C PHE A 48 -15.38 5.30 19.50
N LYS A 49 -16.39 5.06 20.34
CA LYS A 49 -16.83 3.72 20.72
C LYS A 49 -18.31 3.57 20.38
N GLY A 50 -18.70 2.46 19.78
CA GLY A 50 -20.09 2.13 19.51
C GLY A 50 -20.25 1.11 18.39
N ARG A 51 -21.49 0.61 18.21
CA ARG A 51 -21.76 -0.41 17.18
C ARG A 51 -21.31 -0.02 15.77
N PHE A 52 -21.46 1.25 15.38
CA PHE A 52 -21.02 1.71 14.07
C PHE A 52 -19.49 1.66 13.89
N THR A 53 -18.72 1.95 14.94
CA THR A 53 -17.25 1.83 14.88
C THR A 53 -16.84 0.37 14.80
N ASP A 54 -17.47 -0.50 15.59
CA ASP A 54 -17.18 -1.94 15.62
C ASP A 54 -17.52 -2.61 14.28
N LEU A 55 -18.65 -2.21 13.66
CA LEU A 55 -19.03 -2.69 12.32
C LEU A 55 -18.07 -2.19 11.24
N THR A 56 -17.64 -0.93 11.32
CA THR A 56 -16.67 -0.37 10.37
C THR A 56 -15.32 -1.08 10.49
N GLU A 57 -14.86 -1.31 11.72
CA GLU A 57 -13.65 -2.08 11.99
C GLU A 57 -13.77 -3.51 11.45
N GLY A 58 -14.86 -4.21 11.78
CA GLY A 58 -15.12 -5.55 11.27
C GLY A 58 -15.14 -5.63 9.75
N ALA A 59 -15.80 -4.68 9.07
CA ALA A 59 -15.87 -4.63 7.61
C ALA A 59 -14.48 -4.46 6.97
N VAL A 60 -13.63 -3.61 7.56
CA VAL A 60 -12.25 -3.43 7.11
C VAL A 60 -11.48 -4.75 7.29
N PHE A 61 -11.47 -5.33 8.48
CA PHE A 61 -10.65 -6.51 8.79
C PHE A 61 -11.13 -7.82 8.15
N ILE A 62 -12.42 -7.96 7.80
CA ILE A 62 -12.94 -9.11 7.03
C ILE A 62 -12.13 -9.31 5.75
N THR A 63 -11.78 -8.23 5.08
CA THR A 63 -11.02 -8.29 3.83
C THR A 63 -9.64 -8.91 4.03
N HIS A 64 -9.00 -8.66 5.18
CA HIS A 64 -7.68 -9.23 5.48
C HIS A 64 -7.72 -10.75 5.71
N SER A 65 -8.90 -11.29 6.04
CA SER A 65 -9.10 -12.73 6.18
C SER A 65 -9.27 -13.43 4.83
N LEU A 66 -9.57 -12.67 3.77
CA LEU A 66 -9.69 -13.20 2.41
C LEU A 66 -8.30 -13.38 1.79
N PRO A 67 -8.01 -14.53 1.15
CA PRO A 67 -6.83 -14.66 0.30
C PRO A 67 -6.86 -13.58 -0.80
N GLY A 68 -5.71 -12.95 -1.08
CA GLY A 68 -5.64 -11.83 -2.04
C GLY A 68 -6.22 -12.16 -3.43
N ILE A 69 -6.09 -13.41 -3.88
CA ILE A 69 -6.70 -13.88 -5.14
C ILE A 69 -8.24 -13.78 -5.14
N VAL A 70 -8.90 -14.03 -4.00
CA VAL A 70 -10.36 -13.95 -3.88
C VAL A 70 -10.81 -12.51 -4.06
N VAL A 71 -10.11 -11.56 -3.44
CA VAL A 71 -10.36 -10.13 -3.61
C VAL A 71 -10.13 -9.72 -5.06
N ALA A 72 -9.02 -10.15 -5.66
CA ALA A 72 -8.71 -9.86 -7.06
C ALA A 72 -9.80 -10.34 -8.02
N LEU A 73 -10.27 -11.57 -7.87
CA LEU A 73 -11.35 -12.13 -8.70
C LEU A 73 -12.68 -11.40 -8.48
N ALA A 74 -13.01 -11.03 -7.24
CA ALA A 74 -14.20 -10.23 -6.95
C ALA A 74 -14.14 -8.86 -7.65
N VAL A 75 -12.98 -8.21 -7.64
CA VAL A 75 -12.78 -6.92 -8.32
C VAL A 75 -12.77 -7.07 -9.84
N VAL A 76 -12.26 -8.19 -10.38
CA VAL A 76 -12.40 -8.52 -11.82
C VAL A 76 -13.87 -8.65 -12.19
N TYR A 77 -14.65 -9.42 -11.42
CA TYR A 77 -16.09 -9.57 -11.65
C TYR A 77 -16.82 -8.22 -11.61
N PHE A 78 -16.54 -7.40 -10.58
CA PHE A 78 -17.07 -6.04 -10.46
C PHE A 78 -16.65 -5.15 -11.65
N GLY A 79 -15.38 -5.24 -12.05
CA GLY A 79 -14.80 -4.53 -13.18
C GLY A 79 -15.52 -4.85 -14.49
N ILE A 80 -15.72 -6.12 -14.79
CA ILE A 80 -16.33 -6.56 -16.05
C ILE A 80 -17.83 -6.27 -16.08
N ASN A 81 -18.55 -6.51 -14.97
CA ASN A 81 -20.01 -6.50 -14.96
C ASN A 81 -20.63 -5.16 -14.56
N LEU A 82 -19.94 -4.32 -13.79
CA LEU A 82 -20.52 -3.08 -13.27
C LEU A 82 -19.78 -1.82 -13.72
N VAL A 83 -18.45 -1.85 -13.80
CA VAL A 83 -17.62 -0.69 -14.18
C VAL A 83 -16.71 -1.00 -15.36
N ARG A 84 -17.27 -1.62 -16.41
CA ARG A 84 -16.53 -2.11 -17.59
C ARG A 84 -15.51 -1.14 -18.19
N PRO A 85 -15.77 0.19 -18.29
CA PRO A 85 -14.77 1.14 -18.79
C PRO A 85 -13.49 1.23 -17.96
N LEU A 86 -13.55 0.85 -16.67
CA LEU A 86 -12.41 0.82 -15.76
C LEU A 86 -11.70 -0.53 -15.70
N TYR A 87 -12.23 -1.57 -16.37
CA TYR A 87 -11.58 -2.87 -16.41
C TYR A 87 -10.22 -2.76 -17.13
N GLN A 88 -9.18 -3.34 -16.53
CA GLN A 88 -7.79 -3.18 -16.98
C GLN A 88 -7.36 -1.71 -17.11
N GLN A 89 -7.81 -0.86 -16.19
CA GLN A 89 -7.33 0.52 -16.04
C GLN A 89 -6.70 0.70 -14.66
N LEU A 90 -5.76 1.64 -14.54
CA LEU A 90 -5.05 1.92 -13.29
C LEU A 90 -5.99 2.14 -12.08
N PRO A 91 -7.12 2.87 -12.19
CA PRO A 91 -8.00 3.08 -11.04
C PRO A 91 -8.55 1.79 -10.44
N LEU A 92 -8.90 0.79 -11.27
CA LEU A 92 -9.45 -0.47 -10.78
C LEU A 92 -8.38 -1.36 -10.16
N LEU A 93 -7.16 -1.34 -10.72
CA LEU A 93 -6.00 -1.99 -10.09
C LEU A 93 -5.73 -1.42 -8.70
N VAL A 94 -5.62 -0.09 -8.60
CA VAL A 94 -5.38 0.62 -7.33
C VAL A 94 -6.53 0.32 -6.35
N PHE A 95 -7.77 0.33 -6.81
CA PHE A 95 -8.93 -0.03 -5.98
C PHE A 95 -8.81 -1.44 -5.40
N GLY A 96 -8.47 -2.44 -6.20
CA GLY A 96 -8.29 -3.81 -5.72
C GLY A 96 -7.16 -3.93 -4.69
N GLN A 97 -6.03 -3.26 -4.92
CA GLN A 97 -4.93 -3.27 -3.96
C GLN A 97 -5.26 -2.51 -2.67
N VAL A 98 -5.98 -1.38 -2.76
CA VAL A 98 -6.46 -0.63 -1.60
C VAL A 98 -7.31 -1.53 -0.72
N ILE A 99 -8.24 -2.31 -1.29
CA ILE A 99 -9.06 -3.26 -0.51
C ILE A 99 -8.16 -4.20 0.33
N ILE A 100 -7.11 -4.76 -0.27
CA ILE A 100 -6.19 -5.69 0.40
C ILE A 100 -5.35 -5.00 1.49
N PHE A 101 -4.87 -3.78 1.24
CA PHE A 101 -3.93 -3.09 2.14
C PHE A 101 -4.60 -2.13 3.14
N LEU A 102 -5.87 -1.77 2.94
CA LEU A 102 -6.60 -0.87 3.82
C LEU A 102 -6.58 -1.31 5.30
N PRO A 103 -6.77 -2.60 5.66
CA PRO A 103 -6.76 -3.02 7.06
C PRO A 103 -5.42 -2.81 7.75
N LEU A 104 -4.33 -3.03 7.01
CA LEU A 104 -2.97 -2.78 7.47
C LEU A 104 -2.76 -1.30 7.80
N VAL A 105 -3.18 -0.40 6.90
CA VAL A 105 -3.03 1.04 7.11
C VAL A 105 -3.96 1.54 8.21
N VAL A 106 -5.21 1.07 8.26
CA VAL A 106 -6.17 1.42 9.33
C VAL A 106 -5.64 1.01 10.69
N GLY A 107 -5.10 -0.21 10.84
CA GLY A 107 -4.49 -0.65 12.09
C GLY A 107 -3.32 0.23 12.52
N SER A 108 -2.46 0.61 11.58
CA SER A 108 -1.34 1.52 11.84
C SER A 108 -1.80 2.93 12.23
N VAL A 109 -2.77 3.51 11.53
CA VAL A 109 -3.36 4.82 11.88
C VAL A 109 -3.99 4.76 13.27
N ARG A 110 -4.80 3.74 13.53
CA ARG A 110 -5.51 3.53 14.80
C ARG A 110 -4.52 3.50 15.97
N THR A 111 -3.55 2.60 15.91
CA THR A 111 -2.54 2.43 16.97
C THR A 111 -1.73 3.70 17.20
N SER A 112 -1.33 4.39 16.14
CA SER A 112 -0.58 5.66 16.24
C SER A 112 -1.38 6.77 16.93
N ILE A 113 -2.68 6.84 16.64
CA ILE A 113 -3.59 7.80 17.26
C ILE A 113 -3.86 7.43 18.71
N GLU A 114 -4.09 6.15 19.04
CA GLU A 114 -4.25 5.66 20.41
C GLU A 114 -3.01 5.93 21.28
N GLN A 115 -1.81 5.88 20.71
CA GLN A 115 -0.55 6.20 21.40
C GLN A 115 -0.28 7.70 21.59
N SER A 116 -0.95 8.56 20.82
CA SER A 116 -0.81 10.02 21.00
C SER A 116 -1.39 10.48 22.34
N ARG A 117 -0.69 11.38 23.03
CA ARG A 117 -1.05 11.80 24.39
C ARG A 117 -2.38 12.57 24.42
N VAL A 118 -3.41 11.96 25.01
CA VAL A 118 -4.74 12.57 25.19
C VAL A 118 -4.68 13.91 25.96
N ALA A 119 -3.73 14.06 26.89
CA ALA A 119 -3.53 15.31 27.63
C ALA A 119 -3.27 16.53 26.71
N LEU A 120 -2.61 16.35 25.57
CA LEU A 120 -2.40 17.45 24.61
C LEU A 120 -3.69 17.83 23.88
N GLU A 121 -4.59 16.87 23.66
CA GLU A 121 -5.93 17.15 23.14
C GLU A 121 -6.77 17.92 24.17
N ASP A 122 -6.68 17.56 25.46
CA ASP A 122 -7.38 18.25 26.55
C ASP A 122 -6.92 19.70 26.73
N VAL A 123 -5.62 19.95 26.63
CA VAL A 123 -5.05 21.31 26.63
C VAL A 123 -5.57 22.11 25.44
N SER A 124 -5.58 21.53 24.24
CA SER A 124 -6.14 22.19 23.06
C SER A 124 -7.61 22.55 23.25
N ARG A 125 -8.42 21.64 23.80
CA ARG A 125 -9.85 21.89 24.07
C ARG A 125 -10.09 22.95 25.14
N SER A 126 -9.25 22.99 26.17
CA SER A 126 -9.33 24.01 27.24
C SER A 126 -9.04 25.43 26.71
N LEU A 127 -8.30 25.54 25.61
CA LEU A 127 -8.06 26.80 24.88
C LEU A 127 -9.20 27.18 23.92
N GLY A 128 -10.36 26.51 24.01
CA GLY A 128 -11.54 26.80 23.19
C GLY A 128 -11.50 26.21 21.78
N VAL A 129 -10.54 25.34 21.46
CA VAL A 129 -10.45 24.67 20.16
C VAL A 129 -11.48 23.52 20.10
N SER A 130 -12.23 23.44 19.00
CA SER A 130 -13.22 22.38 18.80
C SER A 130 -12.57 21.00 18.63
N ARG A 131 -13.29 19.92 18.95
CA ARG A 131 -12.78 18.53 18.83
C ARG A 131 -12.20 18.22 17.44
N MET A 132 -12.87 18.65 16.38
CA MET A 132 -12.40 18.42 15.01
C MET A 132 -11.12 19.21 14.72
N GLN A 133 -11.03 20.47 15.16
CA GLN A 133 -9.80 21.24 15.01
C GLN A 133 -8.65 20.64 15.83
N THR A 134 -8.91 20.10 17.03
CA THR A 134 -7.90 19.40 17.83
C THR A 134 -7.35 18.17 17.10
N VAL A 135 -8.21 17.39 16.43
CA VAL A 135 -7.77 16.23 15.63
C VAL A 135 -6.77 16.66 14.55
N PHE A 136 -7.09 17.68 13.76
CA PHE A 136 -6.23 18.12 12.66
C PHE A 136 -4.98 18.89 13.12
N ARG A 137 -5.06 19.64 14.23
CA ARG A 137 -3.95 20.48 14.72
C ARG A 137 -3.03 19.78 15.71
N VAL A 138 -3.49 18.73 16.39
CA VAL A 138 -2.76 18.07 17.48
C VAL A 138 -2.63 16.58 17.20
N THR A 139 -3.74 15.86 17.11
CA THR A 139 -3.74 14.39 17.05
C THR A 139 -3.04 13.85 15.81
N ILE A 140 -3.42 14.31 14.60
CA ILE A 140 -2.83 13.83 13.35
C ILE A 140 -1.33 14.16 13.25
N PRO A 141 -0.87 15.41 13.49
CA PRO A 141 0.57 15.72 13.46
C PRO A 141 1.41 14.89 14.44
N LEU A 142 0.87 14.59 15.63
CA LEU A 142 1.53 13.74 16.62
C LEU A 142 1.58 12.27 16.18
N ALA A 143 0.50 11.77 15.58
CA ALA A 143 0.41 10.40 15.07
C ALA A 143 1.11 10.21 13.70
N LEU A 144 1.52 11.30 13.05
CA LEU A 144 2.01 11.29 11.66
C LEU A 144 3.14 10.28 11.38
N PRO A 145 4.17 10.09 12.25
CA PRO A 145 5.22 9.11 11.99
C PRO A 145 4.65 7.69 11.81
N GLY A 146 3.73 7.29 12.68
CA GLY A 146 3.12 5.97 12.62
C GLY A 146 2.09 5.85 11.50
N VAL A 147 1.31 6.92 11.22
CA VAL A 147 0.45 6.99 10.03
C VAL A 147 1.26 6.77 8.75
N MET A 148 2.36 7.50 8.59
CA MET A 148 3.25 7.36 7.43
C MET A 148 3.87 5.97 7.36
N ALA A 149 4.16 5.34 8.51
CA ALA A 149 4.63 3.97 8.55
C ALA A 149 3.63 2.99 7.93
N GLY A 150 2.35 3.10 8.28
CA GLY A 150 1.28 2.31 7.66
C GLY A 150 1.21 2.52 6.14
N GLY A 151 1.30 3.77 5.68
CA GLY A 151 1.32 4.09 4.25
C GLY A 151 2.50 3.48 3.50
N ALA A 152 3.71 3.59 4.04
CA ALA A 152 4.90 3.01 3.42
C ALA A 152 4.88 1.46 3.43
N LEU A 153 4.27 0.83 4.44
CA LEU A 153 3.99 -0.60 4.42
C LEU A 153 2.99 -0.99 3.32
N ALA A 154 1.98 -0.17 3.04
CA ALA A 154 1.07 -0.40 1.91
C ALA A 154 1.77 -0.22 0.55
N VAL A 155 2.64 0.79 0.40
CA VAL A 155 3.48 0.96 -0.81
C VAL A 155 4.34 -0.28 -1.03
N LEU A 156 5.09 -0.72 0.00
CA LEU A 156 5.91 -1.92 -0.05
C LEU A 156 5.06 -3.17 -0.34
N GLY A 157 3.86 -3.24 0.24
CA GLY A 157 2.86 -4.27 0.00
C GLY A 157 2.50 -4.38 -1.48
N ALA A 158 2.11 -3.25 -2.07
CA ALA A 158 1.65 -3.11 -3.44
C ALA A 158 2.74 -3.42 -4.48
N MET A 159 4.00 -3.04 -4.21
CA MET A 159 5.12 -3.29 -5.13
C MET A 159 5.38 -4.79 -5.40
N LYS A 160 5.13 -5.64 -4.38
CA LYS A 160 5.29 -7.10 -4.45
C LYS A 160 3.97 -7.85 -4.62
N GLU A 161 2.88 -7.12 -4.83
CA GLU A 161 1.57 -7.72 -5.01
C GLU A 161 1.48 -8.32 -6.41
N LEU A 162 1.10 -9.60 -6.49
CA LEU A 162 1.03 -10.34 -7.75
C LEU A 162 -0.40 -10.64 -8.21
N PRO A 163 -1.28 -11.29 -7.41
CA PRO A 163 -2.56 -11.78 -7.92
C PRO A 163 -3.48 -10.69 -8.50
N THR A 164 -3.63 -9.58 -7.78
CA THR A 164 -4.48 -8.44 -8.18
C THR A 164 -3.87 -7.75 -9.38
N THR A 165 -2.56 -7.54 -9.36
CA THR A 165 -1.83 -6.91 -10.45
C THR A 165 -1.89 -7.73 -11.72
N LEU A 166 -1.68 -9.04 -11.65
CA LEU A 166 -1.74 -9.94 -12.81
C LEU A 166 -3.12 -9.92 -13.49
N LEU A 167 -4.19 -9.79 -12.69
CA LEU A 167 -5.57 -9.85 -13.18
C LEU A 167 -6.15 -8.50 -13.61
N LEU A 168 -5.68 -7.38 -13.05
CA LEU A 168 -6.30 -6.05 -13.23
C LEU A 168 -5.40 -5.00 -13.86
N ARG A 169 -4.09 -5.24 -14.01
CA ARG A 169 -3.19 -4.26 -14.63
C ARG A 169 -3.66 -3.85 -16.04
N PRO A 170 -3.37 -2.61 -16.46
CA PRO A 170 -3.58 -2.21 -17.84
C PRO A 170 -2.83 -3.08 -18.83
N THR A 171 -3.42 -3.26 -20.01
CA THR A 171 -2.81 -4.02 -21.10
C THR A 171 -1.48 -3.39 -21.51
N GLY A 172 -0.42 -4.19 -21.56
CA GLY A 172 0.92 -3.73 -21.91
C GLY A 172 1.70 -3.07 -20.76
N VAL A 173 1.13 -2.99 -19.56
CA VAL A 173 1.84 -2.52 -18.36
C VAL A 173 2.27 -3.73 -17.54
N GLU A 174 3.57 -3.83 -17.29
CA GLU A 174 4.17 -4.83 -16.41
C GLU A 174 4.67 -4.16 -15.13
N THR A 175 4.56 -4.87 -14.00
CA THR A 175 5.22 -4.50 -12.75
C THR A 175 6.34 -5.50 -12.46
N LEU A 176 7.25 -5.19 -11.54
CA LEU A 176 8.38 -6.06 -11.24
C LEU A 176 7.89 -7.42 -10.75
N ALA A 177 6.83 -7.46 -9.94
CA ALA A 177 6.21 -8.72 -9.51
C ALA A 177 5.71 -9.55 -10.70
N THR A 178 5.07 -8.91 -11.68
CA THR A 178 4.55 -9.64 -12.84
C THR A 178 5.62 -10.02 -13.86
N SER A 179 6.66 -9.21 -14.04
CA SER A 179 7.82 -9.58 -14.87
C SER A 179 8.60 -10.76 -14.27
N ILE A 180 8.80 -10.75 -12.94
CA ILE A 180 9.38 -11.91 -12.22
C ILE A 180 8.53 -13.17 -12.47
N TRP A 181 7.21 -13.07 -12.32
CA TRP A 181 6.30 -14.18 -12.57
C TRP A 181 6.38 -14.68 -14.03
N LYS A 182 6.29 -13.76 -15.00
CA LYS A 182 6.34 -14.04 -16.44
C LYS A 182 7.57 -14.87 -16.83
N HIS A 183 8.76 -14.50 -16.35
CA HIS A 183 10.00 -15.23 -16.63
C HIS A 183 10.14 -16.52 -15.80
N SER A 184 9.62 -16.53 -14.57
CA SER A 184 9.68 -17.72 -13.70
C SER A 184 8.85 -18.89 -14.26
N VAL A 185 7.66 -18.62 -14.80
CA VAL A 185 6.76 -19.67 -15.33
C VAL A 185 7.36 -20.39 -16.55
N VAL A 186 8.21 -19.71 -17.32
CA VAL A 186 8.94 -20.31 -18.46
C VAL A 186 10.34 -20.80 -18.09
N SER A 187 10.68 -20.83 -16.79
CA SER A 187 11.99 -21.24 -16.25
C SER A 187 13.18 -20.41 -16.76
N ASP A 188 12.95 -19.18 -17.20
CA ASP A 188 14.00 -18.24 -17.62
C ASP A 188 14.52 -17.44 -16.41
N PHE A 189 15.20 -18.12 -15.50
CA PHE A 189 15.71 -17.52 -14.27
C PHE A 189 16.85 -16.52 -14.51
N ALA A 190 17.53 -16.58 -15.68
CA ALA A 190 18.52 -15.59 -16.06
C ALA A 190 17.88 -14.21 -16.25
N ALA A 191 16.72 -14.16 -16.92
CA ALA A 191 15.96 -12.92 -17.08
C ALA A 191 15.26 -12.43 -15.79
N VAL A 192 14.98 -13.31 -14.81
CA VAL A 192 14.37 -12.93 -13.52
C VAL A 192 15.29 -12.02 -12.69
N GLY A 193 16.60 -12.25 -12.74
CA GLY A 193 17.59 -11.61 -11.87
C GLY A 193 17.49 -10.08 -11.80
N PRO A 194 17.54 -9.35 -12.92
CA PRO A 194 17.44 -7.89 -12.94
C PRO A 194 16.14 -7.35 -12.30
N TYR A 195 14.99 -7.95 -12.61
CA TYR A 195 13.71 -7.52 -12.04
C TYR A 195 13.62 -7.79 -10.53
N ALA A 196 14.13 -8.93 -10.08
CA ALA A 196 14.15 -9.28 -8.65
C ALA A 196 15.06 -8.34 -7.85
N VAL A 197 16.26 -8.06 -8.34
CA VAL A 197 17.19 -7.10 -7.70
C VAL A 197 16.58 -5.70 -7.67
N ALA A 198 16.00 -5.24 -8.79
CA ALA A 198 15.33 -3.95 -8.85
C ALA A 198 14.19 -3.87 -7.82
N LEU A 199 13.37 -4.91 -7.70
CA LEU A 199 12.27 -4.96 -6.74
C LEU A 199 12.77 -4.83 -5.30
N VAL A 200 13.83 -5.57 -4.94
CA VAL A 200 14.43 -5.50 -3.60
C VAL A 200 14.97 -4.09 -3.31
N VAL A 201 15.70 -3.50 -4.26
CA VAL A 201 16.28 -2.15 -4.11
C VAL A 201 15.18 -1.09 -3.93
N ILE A 202 14.15 -1.10 -4.78
CA ILE A 202 13.09 -0.08 -4.66
C ILE A 202 12.17 -0.32 -3.46
N ALA A 203 11.94 -1.58 -3.07
CA ALA A 203 11.14 -1.91 -1.88
C ALA A 203 11.85 -1.53 -0.57
N ALA A 204 13.19 -1.36 -0.60
CA ALA A 204 13.92 -0.81 0.53
C ALA A 204 13.66 0.69 0.74
N LEU A 205 13.25 1.43 -0.29
CA LEU A 205 13.07 2.89 -0.23
C LEU A 205 12.00 3.34 0.79
N PRO A 206 10.76 2.80 0.78
CA PRO A 206 9.75 3.20 1.76
C PRO A 206 10.21 2.94 3.20
N THR A 207 10.86 1.80 3.43
CA THR A 207 11.37 1.41 4.75
C THR A 207 12.52 2.31 5.21
N ALA A 208 13.47 2.62 4.33
CA ALA A 208 14.58 3.52 4.61
C ALA A 208 14.09 4.93 4.96
N LEU A 209 13.16 5.48 4.19
CA LEU A 209 12.54 6.78 4.44
C LEU A 209 11.89 6.85 5.82
N LEU A 210 11.14 5.81 6.21
CA LEU A 210 10.52 5.73 7.55
C LEU A 210 11.56 5.67 8.68
N SER A 211 12.62 4.90 8.50
CA SER A 211 13.64 4.72 9.53
C SER A 211 14.34 6.05 9.84
N THR A 212 14.67 6.85 8.82
CA THR A 212 15.32 8.15 8.99
C THR A 212 14.40 9.17 9.69
N VAL A 213 13.12 9.21 9.32
CA VAL A 213 12.14 10.13 9.93
C VAL A 213 11.87 9.79 11.39
N THR A 214 11.86 8.51 11.74
CA THR A 214 11.63 8.04 13.11
C THR A 214 12.83 8.33 14.00
N VAL A 215 14.05 8.06 13.52
CA VAL A 215 15.30 8.29 14.29
C VAL A 215 15.52 9.78 14.59
N LEU A 216 15.27 10.67 13.64
CA LEU A 216 15.46 12.11 13.84
C LEU A 216 14.52 12.70 14.91
N LYS A 217 13.31 12.15 15.07
CA LYS A 217 12.34 12.59 16.10
C LYS A 217 12.59 12.00 17.50
N VAL A 218 13.38 10.94 17.62
CA VAL A 218 13.75 10.36 18.93
C VAL A 218 14.98 11.08 19.51
N VAL A 219 15.80 11.69 18.66
CA VAL A 219 17.05 12.38 19.03
C VAL A 219 16.85 13.89 19.26
N THR A 220 15.68 14.45 18.90
CA THR A 220 15.31 15.86 19.11
C THR A 220 14.20 16.00 20.15
#